data_AF-A0A953QI33-F1
#
_entry.id   AF-A0A953QI33-F1
#
_cell.length_a   1.000
_cell.length_b   1.000
_cell.length_c   1.000
_cell.angle_alpha   90.00
_cell.angle_beta   90.00
_cell.angle_gamma   90.00
#
_symmetry.space_group_name_H-M   'P 1'
#
loop_
_entity.id
_entity.type
_entity.pdbx_description
1 polymer ?
#
loop_
_entity_poly.entity_id
_entity_poly.type
_entity_poly.pdbx_seq_one_letter_code
_entity_poly.pdbx_strand_id
1 'polypeptide(L)'
;MFVKTGDIEHESFLNVDRGWNAYGSWPSDVPNAKEYWLVWRYTHLGVPDPKVIPKFSEALKRVVRETRERNIPVAGVQLDIDSPTSTLAEYAAFLREIRKTLPAGYQLSITALLDWFRPGTAVGSVIDQVDEFVPQFYDLGNPRNGDDSAIAAKIDAARWGPVFNRFGKRFRIGIATFGRGTVMRASKEQNLGIIGFRDLSPIDVSANQAFDLVVTRNDAGERVLTYRATRPTRISYMNFSPGDTVRFILSSRDQVRTATMSAQAMGGHLAGVLYFRWPAHDESLAMQPDEVLEAAAAAPPKARENRIDTIDGRCASVYCADLYLESPTDSENEIQAIIRSSAELEYFLPSQRVPVRMTGPSRLELSIPAFGARGRIYLGRAVSASRVNFTVAAR
;
A
#
# COMPACT_ATOMS: atom_id res chain seq x y z
N MET A 1 -0.15 -14.41 7.35
CA MET A 1 0.13 -13.39 6.31
C MET A 1 -0.76 -13.68 5.11
N PHE A 2 -1.37 -12.66 4.51
CA PHE A 2 -2.20 -12.80 3.31
C PHE A 2 -1.34 -12.40 2.10
N VAL A 3 -1.14 -13.31 1.16
CA VAL A 3 -0.19 -13.15 0.05
C VAL A 3 -0.96 -13.12 -1.25
N LYS A 4 -0.87 -12.01 -2.01
CA LYS A 4 -1.42 -11.96 -3.37
C LYS A 4 -0.73 -13.02 -4.22
N THR A 5 -1.46 -14.08 -4.54
CA THR A 5 -0.94 -15.27 -5.19
C THR A 5 -1.39 -15.34 -6.65
N GLY A 6 -2.53 -14.74 -6.98
CA GLY A 6 -3.05 -14.77 -8.33
C GLY A 6 -4.16 -13.78 -8.59
N ASP A 7 -4.59 -13.77 -9.84
CA ASP A 7 -5.69 -12.96 -10.33
C ASP A 7 -6.71 -13.85 -11.05
N ILE A 8 -7.97 -13.46 -10.95
CA ILE A 8 -9.10 -13.96 -11.73
C ILE A 8 -9.44 -12.83 -12.70
N GLU A 9 -9.56 -13.14 -13.98
CA GLU A 9 -9.86 -12.13 -14.98
C GLU A 9 -10.65 -12.69 -16.17
N HIS A 10 -11.27 -11.78 -16.90
CA HIS A 10 -11.84 -12.05 -18.20
C HIS A 10 -10.97 -11.36 -19.25
N GLU A 11 -10.26 -12.14 -20.06
CA GLU A 11 -9.37 -11.58 -21.08
C GLU A 11 -10.16 -11.22 -22.34
N SER A 12 -10.21 -9.93 -22.65
CA SER A 12 -10.62 -9.46 -23.98
C SER A 12 -9.50 -8.60 -24.57
N PHE A 13 -9.01 -8.99 -25.75
CA PHE A 13 -7.97 -8.24 -26.46
C PHE A 13 -8.44 -7.96 -27.88
N LEU A 14 -8.47 -6.68 -28.27
CA LEU A 14 -8.91 -6.23 -29.61
C LEU A 14 -10.27 -6.83 -30.04
N ASN A 15 -11.26 -6.83 -29.15
CA ASN A 15 -12.60 -7.40 -29.37
C ASN A 15 -12.63 -8.92 -29.63
N VAL A 16 -11.54 -9.65 -29.34
CA VAL A 16 -11.54 -11.11 -29.29
C VAL A 16 -11.76 -11.55 -27.84
N ASP A 17 -12.86 -12.25 -27.60
CA ASP A 17 -13.14 -12.91 -26.33
C ASP A 17 -12.20 -14.10 -26.16
N ARG A 18 -11.20 -13.98 -25.28
CA ARG A 18 -10.31 -15.08 -24.89
C ARG A 18 -10.87 -15.87 -23.70
N GLY A 19 -12.02 -15.45 -23.20
CA GLY A 19 -12.74 -16.06 -22.10
C GLY A 19 -12.13 -15.78 -20.74
N TRP A 20 -12.68 -16.50 -19.75
CA TRP A 20 -12.26 -16.44 -18.36
C TRP A 20 -10.89 -17.07 -18.15
N ASN A 21 -10.06 -16.48 -17.30
CA ASN A 21 -8.78 -17.01 -16.90
C ASN A 21 -8.53 -16.86 -15.39
N ALA A 22 -7.71 -17.74 -14.84
CA ALA A 22 -7.20 -17.63 -13.48
C ALA A 22 -5.77 -18.16 -13.46
N TYR A 23 -4.85 -17.33 -12.98
CA TYR A 23 -3.44 -17.69 -12.85
C TYR A 23 -2.95 -17.39 -11.44
N GLY A 24 -1.73 -17.81 -11.16
CA GLY A 24 -1.08 -17.56 -9.89
C GLY A 24 0.21 -18.34 -9.72
N SER A 25 1.04 -17.89 -8.79
CA SER A 25 2.32 -18.50 -8.42
C SER A 25 2.71 -18.02 -7.03
N TRP A 26 3.50 -18.79 -6.31
CA TRP A 26 4.07 -18.27 -5.06
C TRP A 26 5.09 -17.15 -5.36
N PRO A 27 5.02 -15.97 -4.71
CA PRO A 27 5.99 -14.90 -4.92
C PRO A 27 7.40 -15.26 -4.41
N SER A 28 8.44 -14.69 -5.01
CA SER A 28 9.85 -14.96 -4.62
C SER A 28 10.17 -14.49 -3.19
N ASP A 29 9.71 -13.29 -2.83
CA ASP A 29 10.18 -12.55 -1.65
C ASP A 29 9.05 -12.40 -0.61
N VAL A 30 8.59 -13.54 -0.10
CA VAL A 30 7.58 -13.57 0.98
C VAL A 30 8.27 -13.71 2.34
N PRO A 31 8.08 -12.76 3.28
CA PRO A 31 8.60 -12.85 4.64
C PRO A 31 8.09 -14.10 5.37
N ASN A 32 8.92 -14.62 6.28
CA ASN A 32 8.53 -15.72 7.15
C ASN A 32 7.33 -15.35 8.03
N ALA A 33 6.30 -16.20 8.03
CA ALA A 33 5.12 -16.07 8.85
C ALA A 33 4.72 -17.44 9.41
N LYS A 34 4.00 -17.44 10.54
CA LYS A 34 3.48 -18.66 11.16
C LYS A 34 2.49 -19.42 10.27
N GLU A 35 1.78 -18.67 9.43
CA GLU A 35 0.69 -19.17 8.58
C GLU A 35 0.50 -18.21 7.39
N TYR A 36 0.13 -18.77 6.23
CA TYR A 36 -0.16 -18.03 5.01
C TYR A 36 -1.57 -18.29 4.48
N TRP A 37 -2.15 -17.26 3.87
CA TRP A 37 -3.39 -17.30 3.12
C TRP A 37 -3.10 -16.89 1.68
N LEU A 38 -3.54 -17.70 0.73
CA LEU A 38 -3.35 -17.44 -0.69
C LEU A 38 -4.48 -16.52 -1.18
N VAL A 39 -4.17 -15.30 -1.59
CA VAL A 39 -5.18 -14.32 -2.03
C VAL A 39 -5.30 -14.33 -3.55
N TRP A 40 -6.53 -14.51 -4.05
CA TRP A 40 -6.87 -14.29 -5.46
C TRP A 40 -7.73 -13.04 -5.61
N ARG A 41 -7.26 -12.10 -6.41
CA ARG A 41 -8.01 -10.87 -6.71
C ARG A 41 -8.82 -11.04 -7.98
N TYR A 42 -10.08 -10.65 -7.98
CA TYR A 42 -10.83 -10.43 -9.22
C TYR A 42 -10.55 -9.02 -9.74
N THR A 43 -10.10 -8.93 -10.99
CA THR A 43 -9.62 -7.67 -11.57
C THR A 43 -10.75 -6.71 -11.99
N HIS A 44 -12.00 -7.17 -11.96
CA HIS A 44 -13.18 -6.40 -12.33
C HIS A 44 -14.16 -6.27 -11.16
N LEU A 45 -15.07 -5.30 -11.23
CA LEU A 45 -16.22 -5.23 -10.33
C LEU A 45 -17.24 -6.30 -10.71
N GLY A 46 -17.91 -6.88 -9.70
CA GLY A 46 -18.93 -7.90 -9.90
C GLY A 46 -18.51 -9.30 -9.46
N VAL A 47 -19.26 -10.30 -9.91
CA VAL A 47 -19.03 -11.73 -9.61
C VAL A 47 -18.43 -12.41 -10.84
N PRO A 48 -17.34 -13.19 -10.71
CA PRO A 48 -16.81 -13.97 -11.82
C PRO A 48 -17.83 -14.99 -12.36
N ASP A 49 -17.81 -15.26 -13.67
CA ASP A 49 -18.63 -16.32 -14.25
C ASP A 49 -18.16 -17.69 -13.71
N PRO A 50 -19.08 -18.60 -13.33
CA PRO A 50 -18.73 -19.96 -12.89
C PRO A 50 -17.82 -20.74 -13.85
N LYS A 51 -17.77 -20.39 -15.14
CA LYS A 51 -16.81 -20.96 -16.11
C LYS A 51 -15.34 -20.78 -15.73
N VAL A 52 -15.01 -19.83 -14.86
CA VAL A 52 -13.62 -19.65 -14.38
C VAL A 52 -13.21 -20.69 -13.34
N ILE A 53 -14.16 -21.35 -12.68
CA ILE A 53 -13.91 -22.24 -11.54
C ILE A 53 -12.94 -23.38 -11.89
N PRO A 54 -13.03 -24.08 -13.04
CA PRO A 54 -12.06 -25.11 -13.41
C PRO A 54 -10.63 -24.55 -13.52
N LYS A 55 -10.46 -23.38 -14.15
CA LYS A 55 -9.15 -22.72 -14.31
C LYS A 55 -8.58 -22.27 -12.97
N PHE A 56 -9.44 -21.70 -12.12
CA PHE A 56 -9.06 -21.34 -10.75
C PHE A 56 -8.61 -22.58 -9.96
N SER A 57 -9.36 -23.69 -10.04
CA SER A 57 -9.00 -24.93 -9.35
C SER A 57 -7.66 -25.49 -9.82
N GLU A 58 -7.36 -25.43 -11.13
CA GLU A 58 -6.08 -25.84 -11.69
C GLU A 58 -4.92 -24.96 -11.18
N ALA A 59 -5.10 -23.63 -11.24
CA ALA A 59 -4.11 -22.68 -10.73
C ALA A 59 -3.85 -22.88 -9.22
N LEU A 60 -4.91 -23.06 -8.43
CA LEU A 60 -4.82 -23.34 -7.01
C LEU A 60 -4.06 -24.64 -6.74
N LYS A 61 -4.37 -25.74 -7.44
CA LYS A 61 -3.67 -27.03 -7.29
C LYS A 61 -2.16 -26.90 -7.57
N ARG A 62 -1.77 -26.11 -8.57
CA ARG A 62 -0.37 -25.85 -8.89
C ARG A 62 0.34 -25.12 -7.76
N VAL A 63 -0.25 -24.03 -7.25
CA VAL A 63 0.31 -23.26 -6.12
C VAL A 63 0.38 -24.12 -4.86
N VAL A 64 -0.66 -24.89 -4.55
CA VAL A 64 -0.70 -25.77 -3.37
C VAL A 64 0.38 -26.84 -3.42
N ARG A 65 0.67 -27.38 -4.61
CA ARG A 65 1.79 -28.32 -4.79
C ARG A 65 3.12 -27.62 -4.51
N GLU A 66 3.35 -26.44 -5.11
CA GLU A 66 4.57 -25.65 -4.89
C GLU A 66 4.78 -25.32 -3.40
N THR A 67 3.73 -24.89 -2.69
CA THR A 67 3.86 -24.52 -1.28
C THR A 67 4.12 -25.74 -0.39
N ARG A 68 3.54 -26.90 -0.70
CA ARG A 68 3.82 -28.16 0.01
C ARG A 68 5.25 -28.64 -0.20
N GLU A 69 5.75 -28.61 -1.43
CA GLU A 69 7.14 -28.97 -1.75
C GLU A 69 8.15 -28.09 -0.98
N ARG A 70 7.77 -26.84 -0.71
CA ARG A 70 8.57 -25.87 0.05
C ARG A 70 8.28 -25.84 1.56
N ASN A 71 7.43 -26.74 2.07
CA ASN A 71 6.99 -26.79 3.47
C ASN A 71 6.41 -25.45 4.00
N ILE A 72 5.70 -24.72 3.15
CA ILE A 72 5.07 -23.45 3.51
C ILE A 72 3.71 -23.72 4.19
N PRO A 73 3.47 -23.22 5.41
CA PRO A 73 2.24 -23.48 6.15
C PRO A 73 1.07 -22.63 5.62
N VAL A 74 0.31 -23.16 4.66
CA VAL A 74 -0.87 -22.50 4.08
C VAL A 74 -2.15 -22.99 4.77
N ALA A 75 -2.96 -22.05 5.29
CA ALA A 75 -4.24 -22.37 5.94
C ALA A 75 -5.44 -22.37 5.00
N GLY A 76 -5.38 -21.61 3.90
CA GLY A 76 -6.54 -21.46 3.05
C GLY A 76 -6.36 -20.46 1.92
N VAL A 77 -7.49 -20.15 1.30
CA VAL A 77 -7.62 -19.19 0.20
C VAL A 77 -8.47 -18.02 0.66
N GLN A 78 -8.05 -16.80 0.31
CA GLN A 78 -8.91 -15.63 0.38
C GLN A 78 -9.27 -15.18 -1.04
N LEU A 79 -10.55 -14.91 -1.28
CA LEU A 79 -11.00 -14.25 -2.50
C LEU A 79 -11.21 -12.76 -2.23
N ASP A 80 -10.53 -11.93 -3.01
CA ASP A 80 -10.68 -10.48 -3.01
C ASP A 80 -11.53 -10.06 -4.21
N ILE A 81 -12.85 -9.99 -4.00
CA ILE A 81 -13.88 -9.79 -5.04
C ILE A 81 -14.81 -8.67 -4.63
N ASP A 82 -14.76 -7.57 -5.38
CA ASP A 82 -15.61 -6.40 -5.16
C ASP A 82 -16.97 -6.58 -5.85
N SER A 83 -17.84 -7.37 -5.22
CA SER A 83 -19.23 -7.56 -5.66
C SER A 83 -20.12 -6.37 -5.26
N PRO A 84 -20.91 -5.77 -6.17
CA PRO A 84 -22.02 -4.90 -5.80
C PRO A 84 -23.01 -5.59 -4.85
N THR A 85 -23.75 -4.81 -4.06
CA THR A 85 -24.74 -5.38 -3.12
C THR A 85 -25.89 -6.11 -3.80
N SER A 86 -26.22 -5.71 -5.03
CA SER A 86 -27.28 -6.34 -5.83
C SER A 86 -26.94 -7.76 -6.28
N THR A 87 -25.65 -8.10 -6.37
CA THR A 87 -25.17 -9.39 -6.89
C THR A 87 -24.68 -10.35 -5.80
N LEU A 88 -24.93 -10.04 -4.52
CA LEU A 88 -24.45 -10.87 -3.40
C LEU A 88 -25.06 -12.28 -3.38
N ALA A 89 -26.29 -12.45 -3.88
CA ALA A 89 -26.90 -13.77 -4.00
C ALA A 89 -26.17 -14.64 -5.04
N GLU A 90 -25.79 -14.06 -6.19
CA GLU A 90 -24.95 -14.73 -7.18
C GLU A 90 -23.56 -15.02 -6.61
N TYR A 91 -22.99 -14.09 -5.84
CA TYR A 91 -21.69 -14.30 -5.20
C TYR A 91 -21.73 -15.48 -4.21
N ALA A 92 -22.78 -15.60 -3.40
CA ALA A 92 -22.97 -16.75 -2.53
C ALA A 92 -23.07 -18.07 -3.33
N ALA A 93 -23.71 -18.07 -4.50
CA ALA A 93 -23.74 -19.24 -5.36
C ALA A 93 -22.35 -19.59 -5.93
N PHE A 94 -21.59 -18.60 -6.36
CA PHE A 94 -20.22 -18.77 -6.80
C PHE A 94 -19.31 -19.35 -5.70
N LEU A 95 -19.37 -18.80 -4.48
CA LEU A 95 -18.57 -19.27 -3.34
C LEU A 95 -18.87 -20.72 -2.97
N ARG A 96 -20.13 -21.13 -3.05
CA ARG A 96 -20.52 -22.53 -2.81
C ARG A 96 -19.85 -23.49 -3.78
N GLU A 97 -19.73 -23.10 -5.05
CA GLU A 97 -19.04 -23.92 -6.05
C GLU A 97 -17.51 -23.88 -5.88
N ILE A 98 -16.94 -22.70 -5.56
CA ILE A 98 -15.51 -22.58 -5.22
C ILE A 98 -15.15 -23.50 -4.06
N ARG A 99 -15.97 -23.54 -3.00
CA ARG A 99 -15.71 -24.36 -1.81
C ARG A 99 -15.52 -25.84 -2.13
N LYS A 100 -16.24 -26.36 -3.13
CA LYS A 100 -16.11 -27.76 -3.59
C LYS A 100 -14.75 -28.04 -4.25
N THR A 101 -14.03 -27.01 -4.69
CA THR A 101 -12.74 -27.15 -5.37
C THR A 101 -11.54 -27.06 -4.43
N LEU A 102 -11.74 -26.64 -3.18
CA LEU A 102 -10.65 -26.42 -2.24
C LEU A 102 -10.05 -27.76 -1.77
N PRO A 103 -8.72 -27.83 -1.56
CA PRO A 103 -8.09 -28.99 -0.94
C PRO A 103 -8.67 -29.28 0.45
N ALA A 104 -8.66 -30.55 0.86
CA ALA A 104 -9.07 -30.92 2.20
C ALA A 104 -8.28 -30.16 3.27
N GLY A 105 -8.97 -29.63 4.27
CA GLY A 105 -8.40 -28.83 5.37
C GLY A 105 -8.16 -27.35 5.04
N TYR A 106 -8.34 -26.91 3.79
CA TYR A 106 -8.21 -25.49 3.46
C TYR A 106 -9.45 -24.72 3.86
N GLN A 107 -9.24 -23.56 4.48
CA GLN A 107 -10.30 -22.61 4.80
C GLN A 107 -10.58 -21.67 3.62
N LEU A 108 -11.80 -21.15 3.56
CA LEU A 108 -12.21 -20.10 2.61
C LEU A 108 -12.43 -18.78 3.35
N SER A 109 -11.73 -17.74 2.91
CA SER A 109 -11.90 -16.36 3.36
C SER A 109 -12.34 -15.45 2.20
N ILE A 110 -12.98 -14.34 2.52
CA ILE A 110 -13.27 -13.27 1.56
C ILE A 110 -12.94 -11.90 2.14
N THR A 111 -12.60 -10.94 1.28
CA THR A 111 -12.77 -9.53 1.61
C THR A 111 -14.24 -9.15 1.51
N ALA A 112 -14.65 -8.12 2.25
CA ALA A 112 -16.03 -7.66 2.27
C ALA A 112 -16.09 -6.13 2.30
N LEU A 113 -16.88 -5.55 1.39
CA LEU A 113 -17.15 -4.12 1.38
C LEU A 113 -18.07 -3.74 2.54
N LEU A 114 -17.84 -2.60 3.19
CA LEU A 114 -18.72 -2.13 4.28
C LEU A 114 -20.18 -1.94 3.82
N ASP A 115 -20.34 -1.63 2.53
CA ASP A 115 -21.61 -1.46 1.83
C ASP A 115 -22.53 -2.69 1.94
N TRP A 116 -21.94 -3.88 2.03
CA TRP A 116 -22.66 -5.15 2.10
C TRP A 116 -23.48 -5.30 3.36
N PHE A 117 -23.12 -4.61 4.44
CA PHE A 117 -23.72 -4.83 5.77
C PHE A 117 -24.96 -3.99 6.04
N ARG A 118 -25.46 -3.26 5.03
CA ARG A 118 -26.75 -2.57 5.12
C ARG A 118 -27.92 -3.54 5.30
N PRO A 119 -29.05 -3.09 5.89
CA PRO A 119 -30.27 -3.89 5.91
C PRO A 119 -30.73 -4.28 4.50
N GLY A 120 -31.27 -5.50 4.36
CA GLY A 120 -31.89 -5.99 3.12
C GLY A 120 -30.93 -6.55 2.07
N THR A 121 -29.62 -6.59 2.32
CA THR A 121 -28.65 -7.23 1.41
C THR A 121 -28.58 -8.74 1.64
N ALA A 122 -28.06 -9.48 0.65
CA ALA A 122 -27.83 -10.93 0.75
C ALA A 122 -26.49 -11.31 1.41
N VAL A 123 -25.90 -10.42 2.23
CA VAL A 123 -24.57 -10.62 2.83
C VAL A 123 -24.50 -11.85 3.74
N GLY A 124 -25.60 -12.20 4.43
CA GLY A 124 -25.65 -13.41 5.25
C GLY A 124 -25.39 -14.67 4.43
N SER A 125 -26.05 -14.79 3.28
CA SER A 125 -25.87 -15.92 2.36
C SER A 125 -24.43 -16.07 1.86
N VAL A 126 -23.73 -14.95 1.67
CA VAL A 126 -22.30 -14.92 1.30
C VAL A 126 -21.43 -15.43 2.45
N ILE A 127 -21.63 -14.87 3.65
CA ILE A 127 -20.85 -15.19 4.85
C ILE A 127 -21.04 -16.65 5.27
N ASP A 128 -22.21 -17.24 5.04
CA ASP A 128 -22.47 -18.66 5.33
C ASP A 128 -21.56 -19.60 4.53
N GLN A 129 -21.13 -19.20 3.33
CA GLN A 129 -20.29 -20.03 2.47
C GLN A 129 -18.81 -20.06 2.88
N VAL A 130 -18.37 -19.15 3.76
CA VAL A 130 -16.97 -18.96 4.11
C VAL A 130 -16.70 -19.33 5.57
N ASP A 131 -15.43 -19.55 5.88
CA ASP A 131 -14.96 -19.80 7.25
C ASP A 131 -14.56 -18.46 7.92
N GLU A 132 -14.20 -17.46 7.12
CA GLU A 132 -13.80 -16.14 7.57
C GLU A 132 -14.18 -15.03 6.60
N PHE A 133 -14.50 -13.84 7.10
CA PHE A 133 -14.67 -12.64 6.26
C PHE A 133 -13.85 -11.46 6.80
N VAL A 134 -13.43 -10.56 5.91
CA VAL A 134 -12.60 -9.40 6.25
C VAL A 134 -13.26 -8.11 5.76
N PRO A 135 -14.06 -7.42 6.62
CA PRO A 135 -14.55 -6.09 6.31
C PRO A 135 -13.39 -5.11 6.09
N GLN A 136 -13.35 -4.47 4.93
CA GLN A 136 -12.30 -3.53 4.55
C GLN A 136 -12.71 -2.10 4.92
N PHE A 137 -12.04 -1.53 5.94
CA PHE A 137 -12.22 -0.14 6.34
C PHE A 137 -11.33 0.80 5.53
N TYR A 138 -11.25 0.58 4.22
CA TYR A 138 -10.46 1.39 3.31
C TYR A 138 -11.00 1.36 1.88
N ASP A 139 -10.58 2.34 1.06
CA ASP A 139 -10.97 2.52 -0.35
C ASP A 139 -12.50 2.53 -0.57
N LEU A 140 -13.25 3.20 0.31
CA LEU A 140 -14.72 3.18 0.34
C LEU A 140 -15.46 3.83 -0.85
N GLY A 141 -14.76 4.36 -1.87
CA GLY A 141 -15.40 4.87 -3.08
C GLY A 141 -14.89 6.22 -3.57
N ASN A 142 -15.43 6.63 -4.72
CA ASN A 142 -14.78 7.46 -5.75
C ASN A 142 -14.56 8.95 -5.34
N PRO A 143 -13.31 9.45 -5.32
CA PRO A 143 -12.99 10.87 -5.09
C PRO A 143 -13.54 11.87 -6.16
N ARG A 144 -14.31 11.40 -7.15
CA ARG A 144 -14.85 12.22 -8.24
C ARG A 144 -15.78 13.36 -7.79
N ASN A 145 -16.27 13.35 -6.56
CA ASN A 145 -17.14 14.40 -6.03
C ASN A 145 -16.38 15.58 -5.39
N GLY A 146 -15.04 15.58 -5.43
CA GLY A 146 -14.23 16.68 -4.89
C GLY A 146 -14.25 16.79 -3.36
N ASP A 147 -14.80 15.79 -2.69
CA ASP A 147 -14.83 15.70 -1.24
C ASP A 147 -13.54 15.07 -0.69
N ASP A 148 -13.29 15.26 0.59
CA ASP A 148 -12.16 14.68 1.34
C ASP A 148 -12.26 13.15 1.38
N SER A 149 -11.92 12.49 0.26
CA SER A 149 -11.96 11.04 0.14
C SER A 149 -10.83 10.43 0.98
N ALA A 150 -11.09 10.28 2.28
CA ALA A 150 -10.27 9.45 3.15
C ALA A 150 -10.03 8.09 2.50
N ILE A 151 -8.79 7.59 2.58
CA ILE A 151 -8.49 6.23 2.15
C ILE A 151 -9.06 5.30 3.20
N ALA A 152 -8.75 5.55 4.47
CA ALA A 152 -9.28 4.82 5.60
C ALA A 152 -10.67 5.30 6.02
N ALA A 153 -11.45 4.37 6.56
CA ALA A 153 -12.71 4.68 7.23
C ALA A 153 -12.51 4.72 8.75
N LYS A 154 -13.16 5.65 9.44
CA LYS A 154 -13.19 5.66 10.89
C LYS A 154 -13.86 4.38 11.42
N ILE A 155 -13.20 3.70 12.35
CA ILE A 155 -13.68 2.46 12.94
C ILE A 155 -14.41 2.76 14.25
N ASP A 156 -15.70 2.43 14.29
CA ASP A 156 -16.55 2.49 15.48
C ASP A 156 -16.92 1.06 15.91
N ALA A 157 -16.35 0.62 17.03
CA ALA A 157 -16.60 -0.72 17.57
C ALA A 157 -18.05 -0.92 18.03
N ALA A 158 -18.68 0.10 18.61
CA ALA A 158 -20.05 -0.01 19.12
C ALA A 158 -21.05 -0.17 17.97
N ARG A 159 -20.78 0.49 16.83
CA ARG A 159 -21.55 0.32 15.60
C ARG A 159 -21.31 -1.04 14.94
N TRP A 160 -20.05 -1.39 14.69
CA TRP A 160 -19.70 -2.50 13.81
C TRP A 160 -19.56 -3.85 14.51
N GLY A 161 -19.20 -3.84 15.79
CA GLY A 161 -19.05 -5.06 16.61
C GLY A 161 -20.33 -5.92 16.58
N PRO A 162 -21.52 -5.38 16.92
CA PRO A 162 -22.77 -6.15 16.83
C PRO A 162 -23.09 -6.62 15.41
N VAL A 163 -22.80 -5.80 14.40
CA VAL A 163 -23.10 -6.11 12.99
C VAL A 163 -22.28 -7.30 12.50
N PHE A 164 -21.00 -7.38 12.83
CA PHE A 164 -20.14 -8.49 12.40
C PHE A 164 -20.32 -9.74 13.27
N ASN A 165 -20.49 -9.57 14.58
CA ASN A 165 -20.67 -10.71 15.48
C ASN A 165 -21.98 -11.47 15.25
N ARG A 166 -23.04 -10.83 14.74
CA ARG A 166 -24.34 -11.50 14.50
C ARG A 166 -24.26 -12.69 13.54
N PHE A 167 -23.24 -12.76 12.70
CA PHE A 167 -23.08 -13.86 11.74
C PHE A 167 -22.52 -15.14 12.39
N GLY A 168 -21.99 -15.07 13.62
CA GLY A 168 -21.40 -16.24 14.29
C GLY A 168 -20.15 -16.80 13.60
N LYS A 169 -19.55 -16.02 12.69
CA LYS A 169 -18.38 -16.41 11.88
C LYS A 169 -17.16 -15.61 12.29
N ARG A 170 -15.98 -16.22 12.16
CA ARG A 170 -14.69 -15.58 12.37
C ARG A 170 -14.57 -14.38 11.43
N PHE A 171 -14.05 -13.26 11.93
CA PHE A 171 -13.74 -12.10 11.08
C PHE A 171 -12.44 -11.41 11.48
N ARG A 172 -11.82 -10.71 10.52
CA ARG A 172 -10.75 -9.75 10.77
C ARG A 172 -11.11 -8.39 10.23
N ILE A 173 -10.53 -7.33 10.78
CA ILE A 173 -10.77 -5.98 10.29
C ILE A 173 -9.61 -5.53 9.39
N GLY A 174 -9.91 -5.15 8.16
CA GLY A 174 -8.95 -4.58 7.23
C GLY A 174 -8.68 -3.11 7.53
N ILE A 175 -7.42 -2.72 7.75
CA ILE A 175 -6.99 -1.34 8.04
C ILE A 175 -5.98 -0.87 6.99
N ALA A 176 -6.18 0.34 6.44
CA ALA A 176 -5.23 0.95 5.52
C ALA A 176 -3.96 1.45 6.23
N THR A 177 -2.82 1.08 5.66
CA THR A 177 -1.46 1.52 6.03
C THR A 177 -0.70 2.05 4.80
N PHE A 178 -1.45 2.54 3.81
CA PHE A 178 -0.93 3.14 2.58
C PHE A 178 -1.62 4.47 2.28
N GLY A 179 -0.91 5.31 1.54
CA GLY A 179 -1.36 6.61 1.08
C GLY A 179 -1.64 6.67 -0.42
N ARG A 180 -2.15 7.82 -0.88
CA ARG A 180 -2.39 8.11 -2.31
C ARG A 180 -2.01 9.54 -2.62
N GLY A 181 -1.35 9.73 -3.77
CA GLY A 181 -1.12 11.04 -4.39
C GLY A 181 -2.16 11.32 -5.47
N THR A 182 -2.67 12.55 -5.49
CA THR A 182 -3.65 13.03 -6.48
C THR A 182 -3.27 14.41 -6.96
N VAL A 183 -3.51 14.71 -8.24
CA VAL A 183 -3.39 16.07 -8.79
C VAL A 183 -4.79 16.59 -9.10
N MET A 184 -5.07 17.82 -8.68
CA MET A 184 -6.33 18.50 -8.96
C MET A 184 -6.02 19.79 -9.71
N ARG A 185 -6.74 20.04 -10.81
CA ARG A 185 -6.58 21.25 -11.59
C ARG A 185 -7.46 22.36 -11.01
N ALA A 186 -6.98 23.61 -11.09
CA ALA A 186 -7.76 24.75 -10.65
C ALA A 186 -9.07 24.90 -11.44
N SER A 187 -9.04 24.58 -12.75
CA SER A 187 -10.23 24.51 -13.59
C SER A 187 -10.89 23.14 -13.48
N LYS A 188 -12.17 23.12 -13.05
CA LYS A 188 -13.00 21.90 -13.00
C LYS A 188 -13.18 21.25 -14.38
N GLU A 189 -13.12 22.02 -15.47
CA GLU A 189 -13.24 21.53 -16.86
C GLU A 189 -12.00 20.74 -17.30
N GLN A 190 -10.87 20.91 -16.61
CA GLN A 190 -9.61 20.21 -16.88
C GLN A 190 -9.25 19.20 -15.79
N ASN A 191 -10.17 18.89 -14.88
CA ASN A 191 -9.97 17.81 -13.92
C ASN A 191 -9.92 16.48 -14.69
N LEU A 192 -8.71 16.01 -14.98
CA LEU A 192 -8.42 14.72 -15.62
C LEU A 192 -8.78 13.51 -14.74
N GLY A 193 -9.68 13.68 -13.77
CA GLY A 193 -9.98 12.73 -12.73
C GLY A 193 -8.80 12.50 -11.78
N ILE A 194 -8.98 11.56 -10.85
CA ILE A 194 -7.92 11.07 -9.99
C ILE A 194 -6.92 10.33 -10.88
N ILE A 195 -5.89 11.02 -11.31
CA ILE A 195 -4.70 10.32 -11.79
C ILE A 195 -3.99 9.88 -10.51
N GLY A 196 -4.16 8.62 -10.14
CA GLY A 196 -3.40 8.00 -9.06
C GLY A 196 -1.96 7.90 -9.52
N PHE A 197 -1.13 8.88 -9.19
CA PHE A 197 0.27 8.85 -9.55
C PHE A 197 0.96 7.86 -8.63
N ARG A 198 1.40 6.72 -9.18
CA ARG A 198 2.36 5.84 -8.51
C ARG A 198 3.74 6.50 -8.41
N ASP A 199 4.06 7.41 -9.33
CA ASP A 199 5.41 7.97 -9.48
C ASP A 199 5.61 9.33 -8.80
N LEU A 200 4.56 9.90 -8.19
CA LEU A 200 4.67 11.17 -7.47
C LEU A 200 4.71 10.88 -5.97
N SER A 201 5.75 11.38 -5.32
CA SER A 201 5.96 11.27 -3.88
C SER A 201 6.12 12.66 -3.25
N PRO A 202 5.96 12.79 -1.92
CA PRO A 202 6.13 14.07 -1.25
C PRO A 202 7.49 14.74 -1.51
N ILE A 203 8.57 13.98 -1.73
CA ILE A 203 9.90 14.57 -2.02
C ILE A 203 9.94 15.32 -3.35
N ASP A 204 9.12 14.90 -4.33
CA ASP A 204 9.09 15.53 -5.65
C ASP A 204 8.52 16.96 -5.62
N VAL A 205 7.74 17.29 -4.59
CA VAL A 205 6.99 18.54 -4.47
C VAL A 205 7.51 19.39 -3.31
N SER A 206 7.87 18.76 -2.18
CA SER A 206 8.20 19.45 -0.92
C SER A 206 9.35 20.44 -1.03
N ALA A 207 10.38 20.14 -1.82
CA ALA A 207 11.52 21.03 -2.04
C ALA A 207 11.28 22.12 -3.10
N ASN A 208 10.13 22.10 -3.79
CA ASN A 208 9.83 23.04 -4.87
C ASN A 208 9.16 24.30 -4.32
N GLN A 209 9.90 25.42 -4.33
CA GLN A 209 9.43 26.74 -3.87
C GLN A 209 8.25 27.33 -4.68
N ALA A 210 7.78 26.65 -5.73
CA ALA A 210 6.56 27.03 -6.42
C ALA A 210 5.29 26.48 -5.74
N PHE A 211 5.41 25.74 -4.63
CA PHE A 211 4.27 25.20 -3.90
C PHE A 211 4.21 25.68 -2.46
N ASP A 212 3.01 26.05 -2.02
CA ASP A 212 2.69 26.26 -0.60
C ASP A 212 2.03 25.00 -0.04
N LEU A 213 2.44 24.58 1.17
CA LEU A 213 1.90 23.41 1.84
C LEU A 213 0.85 23.79 2.90
N VAL A 214 -0.31 23.15 2.82
CA VAL A 214 -1.30 23.10 3.90
C VAL A 214 -1.41 21.66 4.41
N VAL A 215 -1.35 21.49 5.72
CA VAL A 215 -1.42 20.18 6.38
C VAL A 215 -2.70 20.09 7.20
N THR A 216 -3.53 19.11 6.91
CA THR A 216 -4.75 18.82 7.69
C THR A 216 -4.80 17.35 8.09
N ARG A 217 -5.84 16.98 8.86
CA ARG A 217 -6.20 15.59 9.14
C ARG A 217 -7.67 15.39 8.77
N ASN A 218 -7.99 14.23 8.23
CA ASN A 218 -9.38 13.86 7.94
C ASN A 218 -10.01 13.10 9.13
N ASP A 219 -11.29 12.75 9.01
CA ASP A 219 -12.07 12.07 10.06
C ASP A 219 -11.53 10.68 10.44
N ALA A 220 -10.79 10.04 9.55
CA ALA A 220 -10.12 8.77 9.81
C ALA A 220 -8.76 8.93 10.52
N GLY A 221 -8.32 10.18 10.75
CA GLY A 221 -7.03 10.51 11.36
C GLY A 221 -5.85 10.48 10.39
N GLU A 222 -6.10 10.30 9.10
CA GLU A 222 -5.06 10.32 8.07
C GLU A 222 -4.55 11.74 7.88
N ARG A 223 -3.28 11.85 7.50
CA ARG A 223 -2.65 13.13 7.24
C ARG A 223 -2.89 13.53 5.80
N VAL A 224 -3.35 14.76 5.57
CA VAL A 224 -3.59 15.28 4.22
C VAL A 224 -2.62 16.43 3.97
N LEU A 225 -1.69 16.23 3.04
CA LEU A 225 -0.76 17.24 2.56
C LEU A 225 -1.31 17.83 1.28
N THR A 226 -1.60 19.13 1.27
CA THR A 226 -2.07 19.84 0.08
C THR A 226 -1.04 20.87 -0.34
N TYR A 227 -0.33 20.57 -1.43
CA TYR A 227 0.61 21.47 -2.07
C TYR A 227 -0.11 22.27 -3.15
N ARG A 228 -0.18 23.59 -3.03
CA ARG A 228 -0.80 24.48 -4.01
C ARG A 228 0.27 25.22 -4.80
N ALA A 229 0.23 25.10 -6.12
CA ALA A 229 1.12 25.84 -7.00
C ALA A 229 0.83 27.35 -6.91
N THR A 230 1.84 28.16 -6.63
CA THR A 230 1.77 29.63 -6.57
C THR A 230 2.22 30.30 -7.87
N ARG A 231 3.02 29.59 -8.67
CA ARG A 231 3.56 30.03 -9.96
C ARG A 231 3.71 28.85 -10.92
N PRO A 232 3.79 29.09 -12.25
CA PRO A 232 4.03 28.02 -13.21
C PRO A 232 5.28 27.22 -12.87
N THR A 233 5.13 25.90 -12.84
CA THR A 233 6.23 24.98 -12.49
C THR A 233 6.01 23.63 -13.14
N ARG A 234 7.06 22.82 -13.22
CA ARG A 234 7.03 21.50 -13.84
C ARG A 234 7.62 20.47 -12.89
N ILE A 235 6.90 19.37 -12.69
CA ILE A 235 7.40 18.20 -11.97
C ILE A 235 7.33 17.01 -12.93
N SER A 236 8.47 16.42 -13.25
CA SER A 236 8.58 15.36 -14.27
C SER A 236 7.96 15.82 -15.61
N TYR A 237 6.99 15.09 -16.14
CA TYR A 237 6.26 15.44 -17.36
C TYR A 237 5.04 16.35 -17.12
N MET A 238 4.74 16.73 -15.88
CA MET A 238 3.54 17.49 -15.53
C MET A 238 3.83 18.98 -15.36
N ASN A 239 3.10 19.81 -16.10
CA ASN A 239 3.05 21.26 -15.88
C ASN A 239 1.95 21.58 -14.87
N PHE A 240 2.23 22.51 -13.96
CA PHE A 240 1.30 23.04 -12.97
C PHE A 240 1.13 24.53 -13.20
N SER A 241 -0.12 24.95 -13.26
CA SER A 241 -0.51 26.36 -13.28
C SER A 241 -0.76 26.86 -11.86
N PRO A 242 -0.66 28.17 -11.59
CA PRO A 242 -1.09 28.73 -10.32
C PRO A 242 -2.49 28.27 -9.94
N GLY A 243 -2.65 27.79 -8.70
CA GLY A 243 -3.90 27.24 -8.18
C GLY A 243 -4.05 25.72 -8.30
N ASP A 244 -3.32 25.05 -9.20
CA ASP A 244 -3.30 23.58 -9.27
C ASP A 244 -2.77 23.01 -7.94
N THR A 245 -3.30 21.86 -7.53
CA THR A 245 -2.89 21.20 -6.28
C THR A 245 -2.36 19.80 -6.50
N VAL A 246 -1.35 19.44 -5.72
CA VAL A 246 -0.96 18.06 -5.47
C VAL A 246 -1.37 17.73 -4.05
N ARG A 247 -2.18 16.69 -3.88
CA ARG A 247 -2.64 16.24 -2.57
C ARG A 247 -2.17 14.82 -2.28
N PHE A 248 -1.53 14.64 -1.14
CA PHE A 248 -1.17 13.33 -0.60
C PHE A 248 -2.01 13.04 0.64
N ILE A 249 -2.69 11.90 0.65
CA ILE A 249 -3.31 11.34 1.85
C ILE A 249 -2.37 10.25 2.36
N LEU A 250 -1.95 10.35 3.61
CA LEU A 250 -0.92 9.50 4.21
C LEU A 250 -1.44 8.86 5.49
N SER A 251 -1.17 7.57 5.66
CA SER A 251 -1.36 6.89 6.94
C SER A 251 -0.46 7.49 8.01
N SER A 252 -0.94 7.48 9.26
CA SER A 252 -0.20 7.99 10.41
C SER A 252 -0.21 6.98 11.56
N ARG A 253 0.79 7.05 12.46
CA ARG A 253 0.84 6.18 13.64
C ARG A 253 -0.42 6.28 14.49
N ASP A 254 -0.94 7.48 14.67
CA ASP A 254 -2.16 7.72 15.46
C ASP A 254 -3.39 7.07 14.82
N GLN A 255 -3.50 7.16 13.48
CA GLN A 255 -4.59 6.54 12.72
C GLN A 255 -4.54 5.02 12.83
N VAL A 256 -3.38 4.39 12.60
CA VAL A 256 -3.22 2.94 12.74
C VAL A 256 -3.49 2.48 14.17
N ARG A 257 -2.96 3.19 15.18
CA ARG A 257 -3.19 2.89 16.60
C ARG A 257 -4.67 2.93 16.95
N THR A 258 -5.33 4.04 16.62
CA THR A 258 -6.75 4.26 16.95
C THR A 258 -7.63 3.23 16.24
N ALA A 259 -7.40 3.00 14.95
CA ALA A 259 -8.14 2.02 14.17
C ALA A 259 -7.95 0.60 14.71
N THR A 260 -6.73 0.23 15.12
CA THR A 260 -6.43 -1.07 15.73
C THR A 260 -7.15 -1.25 17.06
N MET A 261 -7.08 -0.25 17.94
CA MET A 261 -7.78 -0.27 19.24
C MET A 261 -9.29 -0.39 19.05
N SER A 262 -9.87 0.41 18.15
CA SER A 262 -11.30 0.33 17.82
C SER A 262 -11.68 -1.03 17.22
N ALA A 263 -10.85 -1.61 16.35
CA ALA A 263 -11.10 -2.94 15.81
C ALA A 263 -11.09 -4.00 16.93
N GLN A 264 -10.07 -3.98 17.80
CA GLN A 264 -9.95 -4.93 18.93
C GLN A 264 -11.12 -4.84 19.91
N ALA A 265 -11.66 -3.64 20.14
CA ALA A 265 -12.82 -3.42 21.00
C ALA A 265 -14.12 -4.08 20.49
N MET A 266 -14.18 -4.57 19.25
CA MET A 266 -15.35 -5.27 18.72
C MET A 266 -15.58 -6.65 19.38
N GLY A 267 -14.53 -7.30 19.88
CA GLY A 267 -14.61 -8.59 20.58
C GLY A 267 -15.33 -9.72 19.82
N GLY A 268 -15.83 -10.71 20.57
CA GLY A 268 -16.62 -11.82 20.05
C GLY A 268 -15.83 -12.73 19.09
N HIS A 269 -16.29 -12.83 17.84
CA HIS A 269 -15.68 -13.65 16.78
C HIS A 269 -14.51 -12.96 16.05
N LEU A 270 -14.08 -11.79 16.51
CA LEU A 270 -12.91 -11.10 15.97
C LEU A 270 -11.65 -11.97 16.17
N ALA A 271 -10.98 -12.29 15.08
CA ALA A 271 -9.71 -13.02 15.07
C ALA A 271 -8.47 -12.12 14.96
N GLY A 272 -8.65 -10.83 14.68
CA GLY A 272 -7.57 -9.85 14.63
C GLY A 272 -7.74 -8.81 13.54
N VAL A 273 -6.63 -8.17 13.18
CA VAL A 273 -6.57 -7.08 12.21
C VAL A 273 -5.70 -7.51 11.03
N LEU A 274 -6.10 -7.09 9.82
CA LEU A 274 -5.36 -7.26 8.58
C LEU A 274 -4.92 -5.86 8.10
N TYR A 275 -3.64 -5.56 8.21
CA TYR A 275 -3.08 -4.32 7.69
C TYR A 275 -2.85 -4.44 6.18
N PHE A 276 -3.44 -3.53 5.43
CA PHE A 276 -3.31 -3.48 3.98
C PHE A 276 -2.65 -2.14 3.59
N ARG A 277 -1.53 -2.11 2.87
CA ARG A 277 -0.85 -3.22 2.16
C ARG A 277 0.62 -3.34 2.56
N TRP A 278 1.19 -4.49 2.23
CA TRP A 278 2.65 -4.69 2.27
C TRP A 278 3.33 -3.75 1.26
N PRO A 279 4.31 -2.94 1.67
CA PRO A 279 4.96 -1.98 0.76
C PRO A 279 5.77 -2.70 -0.32
N ALA A 280 5.79 -2.15 -1.53
CA ALA A 280 6.84 -2.49 -2.49
C ALA A 280 8.20 -1.92 -2.03
N HIS A 281 9.29 -2.42 -2.61
CA HIS A 281 10.66 -2.09 -2.18
C HIS A 281 10.97 -0.58 -2.14
N ASP A 282 10.36 0.19 -3.04
CA ASP A 282 10.56 1.63 -3.25
C ASP A 282 9.28 2.46 -3.01
N GLU A 283 8.27 1.88 -2.36
CA GLU A 283 7.01 2.57 -2.11
C GLU A 283 7.11 3.53 -0.92
N SER A 284 6.99 4.83 -1.19
CA SER A 284 7.08 5.89 -0.17
C SER A 284 5.76 6.22 0.53
N LEU A 285 4.63 5.74 -0.03
CA LEU A 285 3.29 6.02 0.49
C LEU A 285 2.76 4.92 1.41
N ALA A 286 3.40 3.75 1.48
CA ALA A 286 3.03 2.66 2.36
C ALA A 286 3.95 2.61 3.59
N MET A 287 3.35 2.41 4.76
CA MET A 287 4.12 2.24 6.00
C MET A 287 4.90 0.93 5.97
N GLN A 288 6.08 0.92 6.57
CA GLN A 288 6.86 -0.30 6.71
C GLN A 288 6.22 -1.26 7.73
N PRO A 289 6.35 -2.59 7.57
CA PRO A 289 5.68 -3.55 8.45
C PRO A 289 6.02 -3.38 9.93
N ASP A 290 7.27 -3.04 10.26
CA ASP A 290 7.71 -2.77 11.63
C ASP A 290 7.08 -1.50 12.20
N GLU A 291 6.95 -0.44 11.40
CA GLU A 291 6.25 0.81 11.78
C GLU A 291 4.77 0.55 12.07
N VAL A 292 4.12 -0.28 11.25
CA VAL A 292 2.73 -0.68 11.46
C VAL A 292 2.58 -1.46 12.77
N LEU A 293 3.47 -2.41 13.05
CA LEU A 293 3.44 -3.21 14.29
C LEU A 293 3.65 -2.34 15.54
N GLU A 294 4.54 -1.34 15.47
CA GLU A 294 4.74 -0.39 16.56
C GLU A 294 3.53 0.53 16.76
N ALA A 295 2.95 1.04 15.66
CA ALA A 295 1.74 1.87 15.72
C ALA A 295 0.56 1.08 16.32
N ALA A 296 0.44 -0.19 15.95
CA ALA A 296 -0.54 -1.13 16.48
C ALA A 296 -0.29 -1.58 17.94
N ALA A 297 0.79 -1.12 18.58
CA ALA A 297 1.26 -1.59 19.88
C ALA A 297 1.52 -3.11 19.95
N ALA A 298 1.83 -3.73 18.81
CA ALA A 298 2.21 -5.14 18.68
C ALA A 298 3.73 -5.36 18.75
N ALA A 299 4.52 -4.28 18.70
CA ALA A 299 5.97 -4.27 18.89
C ALA A 299 6.39 -3.05 19.72
N PRO A 300 7.49 -3.12 20.49
CA PRO A 300 8.00 -1.98 21.23
C PRO A 300 8.48 -0.89 20.26
N PRO A 301 8.30 0.40 20.60
CA PRO A 301 8.75 1.49 19.75
C PRO A 301 10.27 1.42 19.57
N LYS A 302 10.73 1.58 18.33
CA LYS A 302 12.15 1.63 18.00
C LYS A 302 12.53 3.02 17.52
N ALA A 303 13.59 3.59 18.09
CA ALA A 303 14.19 4.79 17.53
C ALA A 303 14.67 4.47 16.10
N ARG A 304 14.08 5.16 15.12
CA ARG A 304 14.49 5.08 13.72
C ARG A 304 15.23 6.36 13.40
N GLU A 305 16.52 6.21 13.15
CA GLU A 305 17.37 7.29 12.68
C GLU A 305 17.52 7.21 11.17
N ASN A 306 17.75 8.37 10.57
CA ASN A 306 18.15 8.47 9.17
C ASN A 306 19.45 7.69 8.97
N ARG A 307 19.49 6.81 7.98
CA ARG A 307 20.70 6.07 7.60
C ARG A 307 20.93 6.13 6.10
N ILE A 308 22.18 5.95 5.70
CA ILE A 308 22.55 5.80 4.30
C ILE A 308 22.71 4.32 4.00
N ASP A 309 21.95 3.83 3.03
CA ASP A 309 22.17 2.54 2.39
C ASP A 309 22.87 2.75 1.04
N THR A 310 23.70 1.79 0.66
CA THR A 310 24.53 1.87 -0.55
C THR A 310 24.38 0.60 -1.37
N ILE A 311 24.00 0.77 -2.64
CA ILE A 311 23.99 -0.33 -3.61
C ILE A 311 25.20 -0.16 -4.54
N ASP A 312 25.94 -1.25 -4.79
CA ASP A 312 27.05 -1.25 -5.75
C ASP A 312 26.51 -0.92 -7.15
N GLY A 313 26.95 0.20 -7.71
CA GLY A 313 26.48 0.69 -9.01
C GLY A 313 27.07 -0.06 -10.20
N ARG A 314 28.00 -1.00 -9.95
CA ARG A 314 28.67 -1.87 -10.94
C ARG A 314 29.32 -1.09 -12.09
N CYS A 315 29.97 0.02 -11.78
CA CYS A 315 30.74 0.79 -12.77
C CYS A 315 31.96 0.00 -13.25
N ALA A 316 32.29 0.14 -14.54
CA ALA A 316 33.29 -0.69 -15.21
C ALA A 316 34.75 -0.38 -14.80
N SER A 317 35.08 0.90 -14.63
CA SER A 317 36.47 1.36 -14.46
C SER A 317 36.75 2.08 -13.15
N VAL A 318 35.71 2.39 -12.37
CA VAL A 318 35.77 3.15 -11.12
C VAL A 318 34.83 2.54 -10.11
N TYR A 319 35.02 2.82 -8.82
CA TYR A 319 34.02 2.47 -7.83
C TYR A 319 32.86 3.47 -7.91
N CYS A 320 31.63 2.96 -7.98
CA CYS A 320 30.45 3.78 -7.83
C CYS A 320 29.40 3.11 -6.95
N ALA A 321 28.70 3.92 -6.18
CA ALA A 321 27.65 3.49 -5.30
C ALA A 321 26.41 4.36 -5.51
N ASP A 322 25.25 3.71 -5.57
CA ASP A 322 23.95 4.38 -5.53
C ASP A 322 23.56 4.57 -4.06
N LEU A 323 23.42 5.84 -3.66
CA LEU A 323 23.14 6.23 -2.28
C LEU A 323 21.64 6.35 -2.07
N TYR A 324 21.16 5.74 -0.99
CA TYR A 324 19.78 5.83 -0.55
C TYR A 324 19.71 6.35 0.89
N LEU A 325 18.80 7.28 1.15
CA LEU A 325 18.39 7.64 2.50
C LEU A 325 17.23 6.75 2.90
N GLU A 326 17.39 6.01 4.00
CA GLU A 326 16.28 5.36 4.68
C GLU A 326 15.80 6.28 5.80
N SER A 327 14.54 6.73 5.68
CA SER A 327 13.86 7.62 6.62
C SER A 327 12.58 6.94 7.13
N PRO A 328 12.19 7.13 8.40
CA PRO A 328 10.90 6.65 8.89
C PRO A 328 9.77 7.13 7.98
N THR A 329 8.87 6.24 7.55
CA THR A 329 7.81 6.65 6.63
C THR A 329 6.92 7.68 7.27
N ASP A 330 6.70 7.66 8.58
CA ASP A 330 5.84 8.61 9.29
C ASP A 330 6.54 9.90 9.72
N SER A 331 7.81 10.11 9.34
CA SER A 331 8.56 11.32 9.71
C SER A 331 7.87 12.59 9.20
N GLU A 332 7.67 13.54 10.11
CA GLU A 332 7.12 14.87 9.82
C GLU A 332 8.22 15.95 9.84
N ASN A 333 9.43 15.59 10.26
CA ASN A 333 10.50 16.55 10.50
C ASN A 333 11.26 16.88 9.21
N GLU A 334 11.73 18.11 9.15
CA GLU A 334 12.76 18.49 8.19
C GLU A 334 14.06 17.72 8.48
N ILE A 335 14.75 17.29 7.43
CA ILE A 335 16.06 16.66 7.51
C ILE A 335 17.10 17.65 7.00
N GLN A 336 17.89 18.16 7.93
CA GLN A 336 19.15 18.84 7.67
C GLN A 336 20.27 17.90 8.09
N ALA A 337 21.01 17.36 7.12
CA ALA A 337 22.02 16.35 7.39
C ALA A 337 23.29 16.52 6.54
N ILE A 338 24.40 16.05 7.09
CA ILE A 338 25.68 15.95 6.40
C ILE A 338 25.99 14.47 6.21
N ILE A 339 26.22 14.08 4.96
CA ILE A 339 26.71 12.76 4.60
C ILE A 339 28.22 12.87 4.38
N ARG A 340 29.00 12.04 5.08
CA ARG A 340 30.45 11.97 4.95
C ARG A 340 30.86 10.66 4.30
N SER A 341 31.76 10.74 3.33
CA SER A 341 32.42 9.58 2.76
C SER A 341 33.74 9.28 3.49
N SER A 342 34.12 8.01 3.55
CA SER A 342 35.40 7.58 4.14
C SER A 342 36.63 7.91 3.29
N ALA A 343 36.43 8.32 2.04
CA ALA A 343 37.46 8.77 1.10
C ALA A 343 36.89 9.88 0.19
N GLU A 344 37.76 10.52 -0.59
CA GLU A 344 37.36 11.54 -1.54
C GLU A 344 36.55 10.94 -2.69
N LEU A 345 35.49 11.65 -3.06
CA LEU A 345 34.68 11.39 -4.24
C LEU A 345 35.24 12.18 -5.41
N GLU A 346 35.31 11.54 -6.57
CA GLU A 346 35.60 12.21 -7.84
C GLU A 346 34.47 13.16 -8.19
N TYR A 347 33.23 12.67 -8.08
CA TYR A 347 32.01 13.45 -8.25
C TYR A 347 30.81 12.73 -7.66
N PHE A 348 29.73 13.48 -7.48
CA PHE A 348 28.42 12.97 -7.09
C PHE A 348 27.36 13.45 -8.08
N LEU A 349 26.60 12.51 -8.64
CA LEU A 349 25.48 12.76 -9.54
C LEU A 349 24.18 12.74 -8.72
N PRO A 350 23.65 13.90 -8.28
CA PRO A 350 22.44 13.94 -7.47
C PRO A 350 21.23 13.43 -8.27
N SER A 351 20.34 12.73 -7.57
CA SER A 351 19.02 12.40 -8.08
C SER A 351 18.24 13.67 -8.34
N GLN A 352 17.42 13.67 -9.40
CA GLN A 352 16.61 14.83 -9.72
C GLN A 352 15.63 15.12 -8.58
N ARG A 353 15.49 16.40 -8.22
CA ARG A 353 14.52 16.91 -7.23
C ARG A 353 14.80 16.51 -5.78
N VAL A 354 15.86 15.76 -5.51
CA VAL A 354 16.33 15.54 -4.13
C VAL A 354 17.30 16.67 -3.76
N PRO A 355 17.04 17.44 -2.70
CA PRO A 355 17.89 18.56 -2.27
C PRO A 355 19.16 18.03 -1.58
N VAL A 356 20.04 17.43 -2.37
CA VAL A 356 21.35 16.91 -1.97
C VAL A 356 22.43 17.49 -2.88
N ARG A 357 23.51 17.99 -2.28
CA ARG A 357 24.62 18.61 -3.03
C ARG A 357 25.97 18.23 -2.42
N MET A 358 26.97 18.08 -3.26
CA MET A 358 28.36 17.92 -2.82
C MET A 358 28.93 19.29 -2.44
N THR A 359 29.39 19.45 -1.19
CA THR A 359 29.96 20.70 -0.67
C THR A 359 31.46 20.61 -0.37
N GLY A 360 32.03 19.42 -0.52
CA GLY A 360 33.47 19.17 -0.45
C GLY A 360 33.80 17.76 -0.99
N PRO A 361 35.08 17.41 -1.14
CA PRO A 361 35.50 16.15 -1.74
C PRO A 361 35.00 14.92 -0.97
N SER A 362 34.74 15.04 0.33
CA SER A 362 34.19 13.96 1.16
C SER A 362 32.87 14.31 1.86
N ARG A 363 32.16 15.34 1.37
CA ARG A 363 31.01 15.92 2.06
C ARG A 363 29.83 16.20 1.13
N LEU A 364 28.68 15.62 1.44
CA LEU A 364 27.39 15.97 0.87
C LEU A 364 26.50 16.63 1.92
N GLU A 365 25.74 17.64 1.53
CA GLU A 365 24.70 18.26 2.36
C GLU A 365 23.33 17.91 1.82
N LEU A 366 22.46 17.48 2.72
CA LEU A 366 21.08 17.08 2.48
C LEU A 366 20.13 18.02 3.24
N SER A 367 19.11 18.53 2.56
CA SER A 367 18.13 19.49 3.10
C SER A 367 16.71 19.13 2.64
N ILE A 368 16.11 18.09 3.20
CA ILE A 368 14.75 17.64 2.81
C ILE A 368 13.72 18.33 3.71
N PRO A 369 12.75 19.08 3.16
CA PRO A 369 11.68 19.70 3.95
C PRO A 369 10.80 18.67 4.68
N ALA A 370 10.05 19.15 5.67
CA ALA A 370 9.05 18.38 6.39
C ALA A 370 8.16 17.56 5.44
N PHE A 371 7.86 16.31 5.84
CA PHE A 371 7.10 15.31 5.08
C PHE A 371 7.73 14.82 3.77
N GLY A 372 8.82 15.43 3.29
CA GLY A 372 9.50 15.02 2.06
C GLY A 372 10.22 13.68 2.20
N ALA A 373 10.77 13.38 3.38
CA ALA A 373 11.58 12.20 3.58
C ALA A 373 10.81 11.00 4.13
N ARG A 374 10.45 10.04 3.28
CA ARG A 374 9.63 8.87 3.65
C ARG A 374 10.14 7.58 3.00
N GLY A 375 10.41 6.56 3.81
CA GLY A 375 10.91 5.26 3.35
C GLY A 375 12.29 5.39 2.72
N ARG A 376 12.50 4.64 1.64
CA ARG A 376 13.76 4.61 0.89
C ARG A 376 13.78 5.68 -0.21
N ILE A 377 14.76 6.57 -0.18
CA ILE A 377 14.88 7.70 -1.12
C ILE A 377 16.22 7.63 -1.82
N TYR A 378 16.20 7.53 -3.16
CA TYR A 378 17.42 7.58 -3.95
C TYR A 378 18.01 9.00 -3.97
N LEU A 379 19.19 9.17 -3.38
CA LEU A 379 19.88 10.46 -3.29
C LEU A 379 20.69 10.77 -4.55
N GLY A 380 21.28 9.75 -5.18
CA GLY A 380 22.18 9.93 -6.32
C GLY A 380 23.32 8.92 -6.33
N ARG A 381 24.21 9.05 -7.32
CA ARG A 381 25.36 8.16 -7.51
C ARG A 381 26.66 8.84 -7.11
N ALA A 382 27.39 8.26 -6.18
CA ALA A 382 28.75 8.67 -5.85
C ALA A 382 29.76 7.88 -6.68
N VAL A 383 30.81 8.55 -7.15
CA VAL A 383 31.91 7.95 -7.91
C VAL A 383 33.23 8.29 -7.23
N SER A 384 34.13 7.31 -7.16
CA SER A 384 35.41 7.44 -6.46
C SER A 384 36.43 6.42 -6.97
N ALA A 385 37.70 6.68 -6.70
CA ALA A 385 38.80 5.81 -7.13
C ALA A 385 38.85 4.47 -6.36
N SER A 386 38.39 4.44 -5.12
CA SER A 386 38.40 3.26 -4.23
C SER A 386 37.03 3.00 -3.61
N ARG A 387 36.83 1.87 -2.95
CA ARG A 387 35.61 1.62 -2.18
C ARG A 387 35.45 2.66 -1.07
N VAL A 388 34.20 3.10 -0.85
CA VAL A 388 33.85 4.18 0.08
C VAL A 388 32.67 3.76 0.93
N ASN A 389 32.74 4.07 2.23
CA ASN A 389 31.63 3.96 3.16
C ASN A 389 31.05 5.35 3.43
N PHE A 390 29.75 5.40 3.71
CA PHE A 390 29.03 6.66 3.97
C PHE A 390 28.42 6.65 5.37
N THR A 391 28.52 7.79 6.06
CA THR A 391 27.82 8.02 7.33
C THR A 391 26.98 9.28 7.22
N VAL A 392 25.87 9.33 7.96
CA VAL A 392 24.99 10.50 8.01
C VAL A 392 24.90 11.00 9.45
N ALA A 393 24.95 12.31 9.62
CA ALA A 393 24.73 12.97 10.89
C ALA A 393 23.82 14.18 10.67
N ALA A 394 22.99 14.50 11.67
CA ALA A 394 22.25 15.75 11.68
C ALA A 394 23.24 16.93 11.58
N ARG A 395 22.82 17.97 10.86
CA ARG A 395 23.61 19.19 10.67
C ARG A 395 23.60 20.08 11.90
#